data_AF-A0A919K8W4-F1
#
_entry.id   AF-A0A919K8W4-F1
#
_cell.length_a   1.000
_cell.length_b   1.000
_cell.length_c   1.000
_cell.angle_alpha   90.00
_cell.angle_beta   90.00
_cell.angle_gamma   90.00
#
_symmetry.space_group_name_H-M   'P 1'
#
loop_
_entity.id
_entity.type
_entity.pdbx_description
1 polymer ?
#
loop_
_entity_poly.entity_id
_entity_poly.type
_entity_poly.pdbx_seq_one_letter_code
_entity_poly.pdbx_strand_id
1 'polypeptide(L)'
;MCVEACPISTPEGKAINLEPREPRLEAGRTNIAFFERLPIADRSRVDFGTVRGAQFLQPLFEFSLACAGCGETPCLKLLSQLFGDRLMVANATGCSSIYGGNLPTTPWTGNPDGRGPAWSNSLFEDDAEFGLGFRLAADLHHRLAAERLAELRGRLGPELVDAVLIAPQRRESEFAAQRERLTELSRRMDRLPPGDPVVADLRSVLDHLVRRSVWIVGGDGWAYDIGSAGLDHVLASGRDVNVLVLDTEVYSNTGGQASKATPLSAVARFAAAGKSTPKKDLALQAIAYGNVYVARVAMGADPEHTLRAMREARRTTARR
;
A
#
# COMPACT_ATOMS: atom_id res chain seq x y z
N MET A 1 21.71 -8.20 -2.55
CA MET A 1 20.26 -8.49 -2.53
C MET A 1 19.77 -9.44 -3.62
N CYS A 2 19.57 -9.04 -4.89
CA CYS A 2 18.98 -9.96 -5.90
C CYS A 2 19.83 -11.21 -6.17
N VAL A 3 21.15 -11.06 -6.27
CA VAL A 3 22.11 -12.19 -6.39
C VAL A 3 22.10 -13.07 -5.15
N GLU A 4 21.99 -12.47 -3.98
CA GLU A 4 21.97 -13.20 -2.70
C GLU A 4 20.70 -14.05 -2.56
N ALA A 5 19.54 -13.45 -2.87
CA ALA A 5 18.23 -14.10 -2.84
C ALA A 5 18.01 -15.13 -3.96
N CYS A 6 18.89 -15.21 -4.95
CA CYS A 6 18.77 -16.18 -6.04
C CYS A 6 18.94 -17.61 -5.49
N PRO A 7 17.92 -18.49 -5.61
CA PRO A 7 17.96 -19.84 -5.06
C PRO A 7 18.77 -20.82 -5.94
N ILE A 8 19.08 -20.42 -7.18
CA ILE A 8 19.83 -21.25 -8.13
C ILE A 8 21.32 -20.94 -7.99
N SER A 9 22.10 -21.97 -7.63
CA SER A 9 23.55 -21.91 -7.51
C SER A 9 24.17 -23.15 -8.16
N THR A 10 25.11 -22.94 -9.07
CA THR A 10 25.92 -23.98 -9.74
C THR A 10 27.41 -23.73 -9.47
N PRO A 11 28.32 -24.67 -9.82
CA PRO A 11 29.76 -24.43 -9.71
C PRO A 11 30.27 -23.21 -10.49
N GLU A 12 29.57 -22.84 -11.57
CA GLU A 12 29.89 -21.71 -12.44
C GLU A 12 29.32 -20.36 -11.96
N GLY A 13 28.49 -20.37 -10.91
CA GLY A 13 27.88 -19.18 -10.32
C GLY A 13 26.38 -19.31 -10.09
N LYS A 14 25.69 -18.19 -9.91
CA LYS A 14 24.22 -18.15 -9.77
C LYS A 14 23.55 -17.82 -11.09
N ALA A 15 22.22 -17.92 -11.16
CA ALA A 15 21.45 -17.50 -12.34
C ALA A 15 21.53 -15.97 -12.62
N ILE A 16 21.93 -15.19 -11.61
CA ILE A 16 22.25 -13.76 -11.72
C ILE A 16 23.49 -13.49 -10.88
N ASN A 17 24.47 -12.76 -11.42
CA ASN A 17 25.76 -12.49 -10.77
C ASN A 17 26.10 -10.99 -10.84
N LEU A 18 26.97 -10.54 -9.93
CA LEU A 18 27.52 -9.17 -9.99
C LEU A 18 28.66 -9.11 -11.01
N GLU A 19 28.61 -8.11 -11.88
CA GLU A 19 29.64 -7.83 -12.88
C GLU A 19 29.92 -6.31 -12.95
N PRO A 20 31.08 -5.90 -13.48
CA PRO A 20 31.35 -4.49 -13.78
C PRO A 20 30.28 -3.90 -14.70
N ARG A 21 29.87 -2.65 -14.42
CA ARG A 21 28.74 -2.00 -15.09
C ARG A 21 29.09 -1.55 -16.52
N GLU A 22 30.27 -0.96 -16.70
CA GLU A 22 30.67 -0.24 -17.91
C GLU A 22 30.52 -1.08 -19.19
N PRO A 23 31.00 -2.35 -19.24
CA PRO A 23 30.87 -3.18 -20.45
C PRO A 23 29.41 -3.54 -20.80
N ARG A 24 28.50 -3.48 -19.81
CA ARG A 24 27.10 -3.92 -19.94
C ARG A 24 26.13 -2.75 -20.15
N LEU A 25 26.55 -1.51 -19.95
CA LEU A 25 25.66 -0.36 -19.83
C LEU A 25 24.80 -0.15 -21.09
N GLU A 26 25.41 -0.14 -22.27
CA GLU A 26 24.70 0.17 -23.51
C GLU A 26 23.76 -0.95 -23.96
N ALA A 27 24.23 -2.19 -23.87
CA ALA A 27 23.38 -3.37 -24.11
C ALA A 27 22.23 -3.42 -23.08
N GLY A 28 22.50 -3.10 -21.81
CA GLY A 28 21.50 -3.03 -20.76
C GLY A 28 20.41 -2.01 -21.03
N ARG A 29 20.77 -0.80 -21.50
CA ARG A 29 19.81 0.23 -21.91
C ARG A 29 18.92 -0.24 -23.06
N THR A 30 19.51 -0.82 -24.10
CA THR A 30 18.77 -1.36 -25.25
C THR A 30 17.80 -2.46 -24.82
N ASN A 31 18.23 -3.37 -23.93
CA ASN A 31 17.39 -4.45 -23.42
C ASN A 31 16.23 -3.91 -22.58
N ILE A 32 16.49 -2.98 -21.65
CA ILE A 32 15.44 -2.36 -20.82
C ILE A 32 14.41 -1.64 -21.70
N ALA A 33 14.85 -0.83 -22.67
CA ALA A 33 13.96 -0.13 -23.60
C ALA A 33 13.11 -1.08 -24.46
N PHE A 34 13.56 -2.31 -24.69
CA PHE A 34 12.72 -3.36 -25.28
C PHE A 34 11.66 -3.87 -24.30
N PHE A 35 12.04 -4.22 -23.07
CA PHE A 35 11.12 -4.74 -22.05
C PHE A 35 10.03 -3.72 -21.67
N GLU A 36 10.36 -2.43 -21.61
CA GLU A 36 9.40 -1.35 -21.31
C GLU A 36 8.31 -1.19 -22.38
N ARG A 37 8.52 -1.72 -23.59
CA ARG A 37 7.51 -1.72 -24.66
C ARG A 37 6.58 -2.93 -24.63
N LEU A 38 6.89 -3.94 -23.83
CA LEU A 38 6.05 -5.14 -23.73
C LEU A 38 4.77 -4.82 -22.95
N PRO A 39 3.64 -5.44 -23.29
CA PRO A 39 2.40 -5.24 -22.56
C PRO A 39 2.53 -5.76 -21.12
N ILE A 40 1.94 -5.01 -20.20
CA ILE A 40 1.86 -5.39 -18.79
C ILE A 40 0.87 -6.55 -18.64
N ALA A 41 1.19 -7.50 -17.76
CA ALA A 41 0.29 -8.61 -17.48
C ALA A 41 -1.07 -8.10 -16.95
N ASP A 42 -2.15 -8.64 -17.51
CA ASP A 42 -3.50 -8.36 -17.04
C ASP A 42 -3.65 -8.82 -15.58
N ARG A 43 -3.81 -7.85 -14.70
CA ARG A 43 -3.94 -8.02 -13.25
C ARG A 43 -5.07 -8.99 -12.86
N SER A 44 -6.15 -9.05 -13.64
CA SER A 44 -7.29 -9.93 -13.37
C SER A 44 -6.97 -11.42 -13.59
N ARG A 45 -5.90 -11.71 -14.35
CA ARG A 45 -5.46 -13.07 -14.73
C ARG A 45 -4.25 -13.57 -13.96
N VAL A 46 -3.64 -12.72 -13.11
CA VAL A 46 -2.45 -13.08 -12.32
C VAL A 46 -2.88 -13.69 -10.99
N ASP A 47 -2.39 -14.90 -10.69
CA ASP A 47 -2.49 -15.46 -9.34
C ASP A 47 -1.39 -14.89 -8.44
N PHE A 48 -1.66 -13.77 -7.79
CA PHE A 48 -0.79 -13.17 -6.77
C PHE A 48 -0.93 -13.84 -5.39
N GLY A 49 -1.36 -15.11 -5.37
CA GLY A 49 -1.34 -15.97 -4.20
C GLY A 49 0.05 -16.45 -3.80
N THR A 50 1.02 -16.33 -4.70
CA THR A 50 2.40 -16.76 -4.55
C THR A 50 3.35 -15.60 -4.77
N VAL A 51 4.56 -15.69 -4.22
CA VAL A 51 5.60 -14.66 -4.43
C VAL A 51 5.89 -14.47 -5.92
N ARG A 52 5.97 -15.56 -6.69
CA ARG A 52 6.17 -15.52 -8.15
C ARG A 52 5.08 -14.74 -8.86
N GLY A 53 3.82 -15.02 -8.53
CA GLY A 53 2.68 -14.34 -9.14
C GLY A 53 2.63 -12.86 -8.81
N ALA A 54 2.93 -12.47 -7.56
CA ALA A 54 3.00 -11.07 -7.16
C ALA A 54 4.04 -10.28 -7.95
N GLN A 55 5.14 -10.91 -8.39
CA GLN A 55 6.16 -10.24 -9.21
C GLN A 55 5.73 -9.95 -10.66
N PHE A 56 4.66 -10.58 -11.16
CA PHE A 56 4.06 -10.23 -12.45
C PHE A 56 3.14 -9.01 -12.38
N LEU A 57 2.76 -8.56 -11.18
CA LEU A 57 2.04 -7.31 -11.00
C LEU A 57 3.00 -6.13 -11.19
N GLN A 58 2.55 -5.12 -11.91
CA GLN A 58 3.32 -3.89 -12.07
C GLN A 58 3.60 -3.25 -10.70
N PRO A 59 4.87 -2.97 -10.35
CA PRO A 59 5.18 -2.15 -9.19
C PRO A 59 4.81 -0.69 -9.48
N LEU A 60 4.10 -0.05 -8.55
CA LEU A 60 3.78 1.38 -8.61
C LEU A 60 4.58 2.20 -7.57
N PHE A 61 5.68 1.61 -7.09
CA PHE A 61 6.69 2.23 -6.25
C PHE A 61 8.07 1.79 -6.78
N GLU A 62 8.78 2.69 -7.44
CA GLU A 62 9.99 2.37 -8.19
C GLU A 62 11.03 3.49 -8.10
N PHE A 63 12.32 3.14 -8.23
CA PHE A 63 13.44 4.09 -8.33
C PHE A 63 13.50 5.17 -7.23
N SER A 64 13.13 4.82 -5.99
CA SER A 64 13.22 5.72 -4.83
C SER A 64 14.65 6.13 -4.49
N LEU A 65 14.82 7.26 -3.79
CA LEU A 65 16.10 7.77 -3.29
C LEU A 65 16.61 7.05 -2.02
N ALA A 66 16.08 5.87 -1.70
CA ALA A 66 16.51 5.10 -0.55
C ALA A 66 17.95 4.57 -0.72
N CYS A 67 18.58 4.19 0.40
CA CYS A 67 19.90 3.57 0.38
C CYS A 67 19.91 2.29 -0.48
N ALA A 68 21.07 1.98 -1.06
CA ALA A 68 21.25 0.71 -1.78
C ALA A 68 21.03 -0.47 -0.82
N GLY A 69 20.08 -1.35 -1.14
CA GLY A 69 19.71 -2.47 -0.28
C GLY A 69 18.83 -2.08 0.92
N CYS A 70 18.17 -0.92 0.90
CA CYS A 70 17.21 -0.52 1.92
C CYS A 70 16.18 -1.64 2.19
N GLY A 71 15.97 -1.98 3.47
CA GLY A 71 15.03 -3.02 3.90
C GLY A 71 13.56 -2.60 3.84
N GLU A 72 13.27 -1.29 3.74
CA GLU A 72 11.90 -0.77 3.76
C GLU A 72 11.21 -0.80 2.39
N THR A 73 11.94 -0.44 1.33
CA THR A 73 11.35 -0.26 -0.01
C THR A 73 10.77 -1.52 -0.66
N PRO A 74 11.28 -2.76 -0.41
CA PRO A 74 10.62 -3.96 -0.91
C PRO A 74 9.20 -4.15 -0.37
N CYS A 75 8.92 -3.73 0.87
CA CYS A 75 7.59 -3.78 1.47
C CYS A 75 6.63 -2.81 0.77
N LEU A 76 7.08 -1.59 0.47
CA LEU A 76 6.28 -0.59 -0.26
C LEU A 76 6.07 -0.95 -1.73
N LYS A 77 7.07 -1.57 -2.36
CA LYS A 77 6.92 -2.16 -3.70
C LYS A 77 5.84 -3.24 -3.69
N LEU A 78 5.87 -4.16 -2.74
CA LEU A 78 4.86 -5.21 -2.63
C LEU A 78 3.48 -4.61 -2.34
N LEU A 79 3.41 -3.60 -1.47
CA LEU A 79 2.17 -2.88 -1.18
C LEU A 79 1.54 -2.28 -2.44
N SER A 80 2.35 -1.59 -3.25
CA SER A 80 1.91 -0.96 -4.49
C SER A 80 1.52 -2.00 -5.54
N GLN A 81 2.24 -3.12 -5.63
CA GLN A 81 1.85 -4.26 -6.46
C GLN A 81 0.50 -4.84 -6.03
N LEU A 82 0.23 -4.98 -4.73
CA LEU A 82 -0.99 -5.64 -4.26
C LEU A 82 -2.23 -4.76 -4.30
N PHE A 83 -2.10 -3.44 -4.17
CA PHE A 83 -3.27 -2.55 -4.00
C PHE A 83 -3.22 -1.26 -4.81
N GLY A 84 -2.16 -1.05 -5.60
CA GLY A 84 -1.77 0.28 -6.08
C GLY A 84 -2.82 1.04 -6.87
N ASP A 85 -3.71 0.35 -7.59
CA ASP A 85 -4.79 0.96 -8.37
C ASP A 85 -5.94 1.58 -7.54
N ARG A 86 -5.94 1.33 -6.22
CA ARG A 86 -6.92 1.83 -5.25
C ARG A 86 -6.30 2.15 -3.89
N LEU A 87 -4.97 2.28 -3.84
CA LEU A 87 -4.18 2.49 -2.64
C LEU A 87 -4.21 3.96 -2.25
N MET A 88 -4.47 4.23 -0.97
CA MET A 88 -4.27 5.53 -0.34
C MET A 88 -3.26 5.33 0.79
N VAL A 89 -2.15 6.08 0.74
CA VAL A 89 -1.08 6.03 1.74
C VAL A 89 -1.06 7.34 2.53
N ALA A 90 -1.39 7.25 3.81
CA ALA A 90 -0.96 8.20 4.82
C ALA A 90 0.44 7.77 5.27
N ASN A 91 1.43 8.65 5.17
CA ASN A 91 2.81 8.32 5.50
C ASN A 91 3.36 9.25 6.58
N ALA A 92 3.80 8.68 7.70
CA ALA A 92 4.45 9.42 8.78
C ALA A 92 5.78 9.98 8.31
N THR A 93 6.20 11.11 8.90
CA THR A 93 7.52 11.67 8.61
C THR A 93 8.64 10.73 9.07
N GLY A 94 9.58 10.41 8.19
CA GLY A 94 10.68 9.47 8.47
C GLY A 94 11.41 9.09 7.19
N CYS A 95 12.21 8.01 7.21
CA CYS A 95 12.89 7.54 5.99
C CYS A 95 11.89 7.31 4.86
N SER A 96 10.75 6.69 5.16
CA SER A 96 9.69 6.39 4.20
C SER A 96 9.09 7.62 3.53
N SER A 97 8.95 8.74 4.21
CA SER A 97 8.52 9.98 3.56
C SER A 97 9.62 10.66 2.76
N ILE A 98 10.88 10.56 3.20
CA ILE A 98 12.02 11.16 2.51
C ILE A 98 12.28 10.45 1.17
N TYR A 99 12.48 9.13 1.16
CA TYR A 99 12.68 8.45 -0.11
C TYR A 99 11.38 8.31 -0.91
N GLY A 100 10.22 8.49 -0.27
CA GLY A 100 8.88 8.35 -0.84
C GLY A 100 8.27 9.63 -1.41
N GLY A 101 8.78 10.81 -1.09
CA GLY A 101 8.15 12.09 -1.46
C GLY A 101 9.08 13.30 -1.49
N ASN A 102 10.40 13.13 -1.60
CA ASN A 102 11.33 14.25 -1.72
C ASN A 102 11.33 14.85 -3.13
N LEU A 103 10.57 15.93 -3.31
CA LEU A 103 10.45 16.66 -4.56
C LEU A 103 11.83 17.13 -5.10
N PRO A 104 12.04 17.16 -6.43
CA PRO A 104 11.02 17.10 -7.50
C PRO A 104 10.67 15.70 -8.00
N THR A 105 11.29 14.63 -7.48
CA THR A 105 11.05 13.26 -7.95
C THR A 105 10.21 12.47 -6.96
N THR A 106 9.22 11.73 -7.45
CA THR A 106 8.44 10.78 -6.63
C THR A 106 8.61 9.36 -7.17
N PRO A 107 8.83 8.35 -6.31
CA PRO A 107 8.84 6.94 -6.72
C PRO A 107 7.45 6.35 -6.94
N TRP A 108 6.39 7.06 -6.53
CA TRP A 108 5.01 6.64 -6.75
C TRP A 108 4.57 6.97 -8.18
N THR A 109 4.08 5.96 -8.90
CA THR A 109 3.69 6.10 -10.30
C THR A 109 2.27 5.59 -10.55
N GLY A 110 1.74 5.92 -11.74
CA GLY A 110 0.47 5.42 -12.23
C GLY A 110 0.63 4.19 -13.13
N ASN A 111 -0.41 3.38 -13.20
CA ASN A 111 -0.55 2.35 -14.21
C ASN A 111 -1.01 2.96 -15.57
N PRO A 112 -1.06 2.18 -16.66
CA PRO A 112 -1.53 2.67 -17.97
C PRO A 112 -2.96 3.21 -18.00
N ASP A 113 -3.81 2.85 -17.03
CA ASP A 113 -5.17 3.41 -16.89
C ASP A 113 -5.18 4.78 -16.19
N GLY A 114 -4.01 5.35 -15.89
CA GLY A 114 -3.87 6.60 -15.14
C GLY A 114 -4.17 6.47 -13.64
N ARG A 115 -4.18 5.25 -13.10
CA ARG A 115 -4.48 4.97 -11.68
C ARG A 115 -3.22 4.59 -10.93
N GLY A 116 -3.05 5.13 -9.73
CA GLY A 116 -1.93 4.76 -8.87
C GLY A 116 -2.17 5.13 -7.42
N PRO A 117 -1.19 4.89 -6.56
CA PRO A 117 -1.28 5.21 -5.14
C PRO A 117 -1.45 6.72 -4.94
N ALA A 118 -2.49 7.11 -4.21
CA ALA A 118 -2.59 8.46 -3.66
C ALA A 118 -1.75 8.50 -2.39
N TRP A 119 -0.63 9.24 -2.41
CA TRP A 119 0.31 9.32 -1.29
C TRP A 119 0.31 10.72 -0.68
N SER A 120 0.34 10.80 0.64
CA SER A 120 0.48 12.06 1.35
C SER A 120 1.20 11.85 2.70
N ASN A 121 2.00 12.85 3.06
CA ASN A 121 2.64 12.95 4.37
C ASN A 121 2.07 14.20 5.07
N SER A 122 1.45 14.00 6.24
CA SER A 122 1.01 15.09 7.11
C SER A 122 2.18 15.51 8.00
N LEU A 123 2.25 15.01 9.24
CA LEU A 123 3.34 15.27 10.18
C LEU A 123 3.95 13.95 10.69
N PHE A 124 4.84 14.08 11.67
CA PHE A 124 5.48 12.92 12.27
C PHE A 124 4.56 12.24 13.28
N GLU A 125 3.76 13.03 13.99
CA GLU A 125 2.99 12.63 15.17
C GLU A 125 1.55 12.18 14.85
N ASP A 126 0.98 12.59 13.73
CA ASP A 126 -0.47 12.51 13.45
C ASP A 126 -0.86 11.50 12.36
N ASP A 127 0.08 10.68 11.87
CA ASP A 127 -0.13 9.86 10.68
C ASP A 127 -1.27 8.83 10.83
N ALA A 128 -1.49 8.33 12.05
CA ALA A 128 -2.57 7.39 12.31
C ALA A 128 -3.92 8.08 12.13
N GLU A 129 -4.09 9.23 12.77
CA GLU A 129 -5.29 10.07 12.74
C GLU A 129 -5.54 10.61 11.33
N PHE A 130 -4.46 10.96 10.63
CA PHE A 130 -4.49 11.40 9.24
C PHE A 130 -5.04 10.31 8.31
N GLY A 131 -4.52 9.08 8.41
CA GLY A 131 -5.06 7.95 7.65
C GLY A 131 -6.46 7.51 8.09
N LEU A 132 -6.82 7.67 9.37
CA LEU A 132 -8.21 7.51 9.80
C LEU A 132 -9.12 8.52 9.11
N GLY A 133 -8.67 9.77 8.95
CA GLY A 133 -9.35 10.78 8.15
C GLY A 133 -9.61 10.33 6.70
N PHE A 134 -8.61 9.71 6.05
CA PHE A 134 -8.79 9.13 4.71
C PHE A 134 -9.86 8.05 4.68
N ARG A 135 -9.89 7.17 5.69
CA ARG A 135 -10.93 6.13 5.80
C ARG A 135 -12.32 6.73 5.97
N LEU A 136 -12.49 7.71 6.85
CA LEU A 136 -13.76 8.38 7.08
C LEU A 136 -14.26 9.08 5.81
N ALA A 137 -13.39 9.79 5.09
CA ALA A 137 -13.73 10.44 3.83
C ALA A 137 -14.10 9.40 2.75
N ALA A 138 -13.35 8.31 2.63
CA ALA A 138 -13.65 7.26 1.67
C ALA A 138 -14.99 6.56 1.96
N ASP A 139 -15.35 6.33 3.24
CA ASP A 139 -16.65 5.79 3.64
C ASP A 139 -17.79 6.76 3.31
N LEU A 140 -17.59 8.05 3.60
CA LEU A 140 -18.56 9.10 3.29
C LEU A 140 -18.84 9.18 1.78
N HIS A 141 -17.79 9.25 0.96
CA HIS A 141 -17.94 9.32 -0.50
C HIS A 141 -18.54 8.04 -1.07
N HIS A 142 -18.21 6.86 -0.53
CA HIS A 142 -18.83 5.61 -0.95
C HIS A 142 -20.35 5.61 -0.67
N ARG A 143 -20.74 6.02 0.53
CA ARG A 143 -22.16 6.14 0.91
C ARG A 143 -22.90 7.16 0.04
N LEU A 144 -22.31 8.34 -0.17
CA LEU A 144 -22.89 9.35 -1.05
C LEU A 144 -23.08 8.82 -2.48
N ALA A 145 -22.07 8.14 -3.03
CA ALA A 145 -22.16 7.52 -4.35
C ALA A 145 -23.27 6.47 -4.42
N ALA A 146 -23.39 5.62 -3.39
CA ALA A 146 -24.43 4.60 -3.31
C ALA A 146 -25.84 5.20 -3.21
N GLU A 147 -26.03 6.24 -2.38
CA GLU A 147 -27.30 6.96 -2.22
C GLU A 147 -27.73 7.62 -3.54
N ARG A 148 -26.84 8.39 -4.17
CA ARG A 148 -27.12 9.06 -5.47
C ARG A 148 -27.38 8.05 -6.58
N LEU A 149 -26.65 6.94 -6.60
CA LEU A 149 -26.89 5.85 -7.54
C LEU A 149 -28.27 5.21 -7.34
N ALA A 150 -28.71 5.02 -6.09
CA ALA A 150 -30.03 4.50 -5.77
C ALA A 150 -31.16 5.46 -6.17
N GLU A 151 -30.99 6.78 -5.99
CA GLU A 151 -31.93 7.81 -6.47
C GLU A 151 -32.11 7.75 -7.99
N LEU A 152 -31.04 7.46 -8.73
CA LEU A 152 -31.05 7.36 -10.18
C LEU A 152 -31.45 5.97 -10.69
N ARG A 153 -31.83 5.02 -9.81
CA ARG A 153 -32.11 3.62 -10.16
C ARG A 153 -33.12 3.47 -11.31
N GLY A 154 -34.22 4.21 -11.27
CA GLY A 154 -35.25 4.16 -12.31
C GLY A 154 -34.79 4.69 -13.67
N ARG A 155 -33.79 5.57 -13.69
CA ARG A 155 -33.29 6.25 -14.89
C ARG A 155 -32.06 5.57 -15.50
N LEU A 156 -31.24 4.95 -14.66
CA LEU A 156 -30.01 4.26 -15.08
C LEU A 156 -30.22 2.76 -15.29
N GLY A 157 -31.40 2.24 -14.96
CA GLY A 157 -31.74 0.83 -15.12
C GLY A 157 -31.52 0.06 -13.81
N PRO A 158 -32.58 -0.49 -13.21
CA PRO A 158 -32.53 -1.22 -11.95
C PRO A 158 -31.44 -2.30 -11.87
N GLU A 159 -31.33 -3.12 -12.92
CA GLU A 159 -30.40 -4.26 -12.95
C GLU A 159 -28.94 -3.84 -12.82
N LEU A 160 -28.52 -2.77 -13.52
CA LEU A 160 -27.14 -2.29 -13.47
C LEU A 160 -26.85 -1.65 -12.12
N VAL A 161 -27.78 -0.84 -11.60
CA VAL A 161 -27.65 -0.20 -10.29
C VAL A 161 -27.49 -1.24 -9.19
N ASP A 162 -28.38 -2.22 -9.16
CA ASP A 162 -28.34 -3.28 -8.15
C ASP A 162 -27.04 -4.09 -8.28
N ALA A 163 -26.61 -4.42 -9.51
CA ALA A 163 -25.36 -5.12 -9.76
C ALA A 163 -24.12 -4.35 -9.31
N VAL A 164 -24.10 -3.01 -9.42
CA VAL A 164 -23.00 -2.16 -8.94
C VAL A 164 -22.97 -2.12 -7.41
N LEU A 165 -24.13 -2.00 -6.76
CA LEU A 165 -24.24 -1.83 -5.30
C LEU A 165 -23.93 -3.12 -4.53
N ILE A 166 -24.27 -4.30 -5.07
CA ILE A 166 -24.06 -5.58 -4.40
C ILE A 166 -22.77 -6.29 -4.82
N ALA A 167 -22.01 -5.73 -5.77
CA ALA A 167 -20.84 -6.38 -6.32
C ALA A 167 -19.79 -6.73 -5.25
N PRO A 168 -19.31 -7.98 -5.18
CA PRO A 168 -18.18 -8.31 -4.33
C PRO A 168 -16.93 -7.57 -4.83
N GLN A 169 -16.03 -7.22 -3.91
CA GLN A 169 -14.79 -6.48 -4.19
C GLN A 169 -13.62 -7.05 -3.38
N ARG A 170 -13.34 -8.33 -3.58
CA ARG A 170 -12.32 -9.11 -2.87
C ARG A 170 -11.22 -9.58 -3.80
N ARG A 171 -11.50 -9.90 -5.06
CA ARG A 171 -10.53 -10.38 -6.05
C ARG A 171 -10.33 -9.34 -7.15
N GLU A 172 -9.19 -9.39 -7.82
CA GLU A 172 -8.90 -8.46 -8.93
C GLU A 172 -9.87 -8.60 -10.09
N SER A 173 -10.33 -9.81 -10.40
CA SER A 173 -11.40 -10.03 -11.38
C SER A 173 -12.72 -9.35 -11.00
N GLU A 174 -13.03 -9.26 -9.71
CA GLU A 174 -14.23 -8.60 -9.22
C GLU A 174 -14.09 -7.06 -9.30
N PHE A 175 -12.90 -6.52 -9.02
CA PHE A 175 -12.60 -5.10 -9.22
C PHE A 175 -12.61 -4.71 -10.71
N ALA A 176 -12.08 -5.56 -11.59
CA ALA A 176 -12.13 -5.36 -13.04
C ALA A 176 -13.59 -5.33 -13.53
N ALA A 177 -14.40 -6.32 -13.15
CA ALA A 177 -15.83 -6.34 -13.47
C ALA A 177 -16.57 -5.12 -12.90
N GLN A 178 -16.22 -4.66 -11.70
CA GLN A 178 -16.83 -3.46 -11.12
C GLN A 178 -16.52 -2.22 -11.96
N ARG A 179 -15.28 -2.08 -12.45
CA ARG A 179 -14.89 -0.96 -13.32
C ARG A 179 -15.65 -0.97 -14.64
N GLU A 180 -15.85 -2.14 -15.25
CA GLU A 180 -16.67 -2.27 -16.45
C GLU A 180 -18.10 -1.79 -16.20
N ARG A 181 -18.70 -2.15 -15.05
CA ARG A 181 -20.02 -1.63 -14.66
C ARG A 181 -20.01 -0.12 -14.48
N LEU A 182 -18.97 0.46 -13.89
CA LEU A 182 -18.85 1.92 -13.73
C LEU A 182 -18.67 2.64 -15.08
N THR A 183 -17.95 2.05 -16.03
CA THR A 183 -17.85 2.58 -17.40
C THR A 183 -19.21 2.60 -18.09
N GLU A 184 -19.97 1.51 -18.00
CA GLU A 184 -21.33 1.47 -18.52
C GLU A 184 -22.27 2.45 -17.80
N LEU A 185 -22.14 2.58 -16.48
CA LEU A 185 -22.90 3.52 -15.67
C LEU A 185 -22.63 4.97 -16.11
N SER A 186 -21.35 5.34 -16.29
CA SER A 186 -20.96 6.65 -16.81
C SER A 186 -21.60 6.92 -18.17
N ARG A 187 -21.56 5.94 -19.09
CA ARG A 187 -22.18 6.06 -20.42
C ARG A 187 -23.69 6.28 -20.35
N ARG A 188 -24.39 5.65 -19.40
CA ARG A 188 -25.83 5.89 -19.19
C ARG A 188 -26.09 7.26 -18.59
N MET A 189 -25.24 7.71 -17.67
CA MET A 189 -25.33 9.07 -17.09
C MET A 189 -25.10 10.15 -18.15
N ASP A 190 -24.28 9.91 -19.17
CA ASP A 190 -24.04 10.85 -20.29
C ASP A 190 -25.28 11.06 -21.17
N ARG A 191 -26.26 10.16 -21.11
CA ARG A 191 -27.53 10.24 -21.85
C ARG A 191 -28.64 10.93 -21.07
N LEU A 192 -28.42 11.21 -19.79
CA LEU A 192 -29.38 11.94 -18.98
C LEU A 192 -29.33 13.44 -19.32
N PRO A 193 -30.43 14.18 -19.08
CA PRO A 193 -30.44 15.62 -19.29
C PRO A 193 -29.29 16.32 -18.55
N PRO A 194 -28.58 17.27 -19.17
CA PRO A 194 -27.53 18.02 -18.52
C PRO A 194 -28.11 18.90 -17.40
N GLY A 195 -27.28 19.21 -16.40
CA GLY A 195 -27.65 20.10 -15.29
C GLY A 195 -28.40 19.42 -14.13
N ASP A 196 -28.56 18.11 -14.16
CA ASP A 196 -29.11 17.36 -13.03
C ASP A 196 -28.12 17.32 -11.85
N PRO A 197 -28.44 17.92 -10.69
CA PRO A 197 -27.53 17.96 -9.54
C PRO A 197 -27.18 16.56 -9.01
N VAL A 198 -28.10 15.60 -9.07
CA VAL A 198 -27.87 14.24 -8.57
C VAL A 198 -26.85 13.51 -9.46
N VAL A 199 -26.90 13.75 -10.76
CA VAL A 199 -25.92 13.21 -11.72
C VAL A 199 -24.56 13.85 -11.51
N ALA A 200 -24.50 15.17 -11.29
CA ALA A 200 -23.25 15.88 -11.00
C ALA A 200 -22.59 15.39 -9.70
N ASP A 201 -23.39 15.25 -8.63
CA ASP A 201 -22.97 14.68 -7.35
C ASP A 201 -22.39 13.28 -7.56
N LEU A 202 -23.14 12.38 -8.20
CA LEU A 202 -22.68 11.00 -8.44
C LEU A 202 -21.37 10.96 -9.24
N ARG A 203 -21.21 11.81 -10.27
CA ARG A 203 -19.96 11.87 -11.05
C ARG A 203 -18.76 12.24 -10.18
N SER A 204 -18.92 13.17 -9.23
CA SER A 204 -17.83 13.62 -8.37
C SER A 204 -17.27 12.53 -7.46
N VAL A 205 -18.08 11.52 -7.14
CA VAL A 205 -17.71 10.42 -6.22
C VAL A 205 -17.82 9.03 -6.85
N LEU A 206 -18.03 8.92 -8.16
CA LEU A 206 -18.30 7.65 -8.86
C LEU A 206 -17.23 6.59 -8.57
N ASP A 207 -15.96 7.00 -8.58
CA ASP A 207 -14.83 6.09 -8.36
C ASP A 207 -14.78 5.52 -6.93
N HIS A 208 -15.49 6.11 -5.96
CA HIS A 208 -15.61 5.58 -4.60
C HIS A 208 -16.55 4.37 -4.51
N LEU A 209 -17.26 4.02 -5.59
CA LEU A 209 -17.93 2.72 -5.71
C LEU A 209 -16.92 1.56 -5.86
N VAL A 210 -15.65 1.87 -6.16
CA VAL A 210 -14.52 0.95 -5.98
C VAL A 210 -13.89 1.16 -4.61
N ARG A 211 -13.83 0.10 -3.79
CA ARG A 211 -13.34 0.19 -2.40
C ARG A 211 -11.86 0.59 -2.34
N ARG A 212 -11.60 1.72 -1.69
CA ARG A 212 -10.24 2.22 -1.41
C ARG A 212 -9.53 1.34 -0.37
N SER A 213 -8.22 1.15 -0.55
CA SER A 213 -7.35 0.48 0.41
C SER A 213 -6.55 1.55 1.15
N VAL A 214 -6.94 1.88 2.38
CA VAL A 214 -6.23 2.87 3.20
C VAL A 214 -5.11 2.17 3.96
N TRP A 215 -3.89 2.68 3.80
CA TRP A 215 -2.68 2.24 4.48
C TRP A 215 -2.01 3.42 5.18
N ILE A 216 -1.68 3.23 6.45
CA ILE A 216 -0.91 4.14 7.27
C ILE A 216 0.50 3.54 7.36
N VAL A 217 1.51 4.29 6.92
CA VAL A 217 2.87 3.80 6.74
C VAL A 217 3.83 4.67 7.53
N GLY A 218 4.60 4.06 8.43
CA GLY A 218 5.61 4.81 9.17
C GLY A 218 6.69 3.92 9.75
N GLY A 219 7.79 4.54 10.19
CA GLY A 219 8.88 3.85 10.86
C GLY A 219 8.55 3.53 12.32
N ASP A 220 9.47 2.82 12.99
CA ASP A 220 9.30 2.49 14.41
C ASP A 220 9.26 3.72 15.33
N GLY A 221 10.03 4.77 15.02
CA GLY A 221 9.98 6.01 15.81
C GLY A 221 8.63 6.72 15.81
N TRP A 222 7.83 6.55 14.76
CA TRP A 222 6.44 7.01 14.77
C TRP A 222 5.57 6.08 15.62
N ALA A 223 5.53 4.79 15.27
CA ALA A 223 4.56 3.85 15.83
C ALA A 223 4.80 3.51 17.32
N TYR A 224 6.06 3.43 17.73
CA TYR A 224 6.41 3.06 19.10
C TYR A 224 6.49 4.27 20.03
N ASP A 225 6.86 5.43 19.50
CA ASP A 225 7.11 6.66 20.26
C ASP A 225 6.07 7.75 20.01
N ILE A 226 6.33 8.71 19.10
CA ILE A 226 5.61 9.98 19.05
C ILE A 226 4.14 9.83 18.63
N GLY A 227 3.85 8.94 17.67
CA GLY A 227 2.50 8.68 17.17
C GLY A 227 1.83 7.50 17.86
N SER A 228 2.43 6.94 18.91
CA SER A 228 1.94 5.70 19.53
C SER A 228 0.55 5.82 20.15
N ALA A 229 0.20 6.99 20.71
CA ALA A 229 -1.12 7.24 21.27
C ALA A 229 -2.19 7.40 20.18
N GLY A 230 -1.87 8.09 19.07
CA GLY A 230 -2.74 8.21 17.90
C GLY A 230 -2.99 6.85 17.26
N LEU A 231 -1.92 6.06 17.07
CA LEU A 231 -2.01 4.70 16.55
C LEU A 231 -2.89 3.81 17.44
N ASP A 232 -2.71 3.86 18.75
CA ASP A 232 -3.52 3.14 19.72
C ASP A 232 -5.02 3.48 19.57
N HIS A 233 -5.36 4.76 19.50
CA HIS A 233 -6.75 5.22 19.30
C HIS A 233 -7.34 4.72 17.97
N VAL A 234 -6.56 4.79 16.88
CA VAL A 234 -7.01 4.37 15.56
C VAL A 234 -7.24 2.85 15.51
N LEU A 235 -6.36 2.05 16.11
CA LEU A 235 -6.56 0.61 16.23
C LEU A 235 -7.79 0.28 17.09
N ALA A 236 -8.00 1.00 18.19
CA ALA A 236 -9.17 0.84 19.07
C ALA A 236 -10.49 1.22 18.38
N SER A 237 -10.47 2.11 17.38
CA SER A 237 -11.67 2.58 16.67
C SER A 237 -12.43 1.46 15.92
N GLY A 238 -11.75 0.34 15.62
CA GLY A 238 -12.32 -0.77 14.86
C GLY A 238 -12.63 -0.44 13.39
N ARG A 239 -12.12 0.69 12.88
CA ARG A 239 -12.28 1.11 11.48
C ARG A 239 -11.36 0.29 10.56
N ASP A 240 -11.79 0.15 9.30
CA ASP A 240 -11.07 -0.59 8.26
C ASP A 240 -9.86 0.21 7.74
N VAL A 241 -8.77 0.19 8.49
CA VAL A 241 -7.47 0.74 8.11
C VAL A 241 -6.39 -0.33 8.21
N ASN A 242 -5.36 -0.22 7.38
CA ASN A 242 -4.18 -1.09 7.47
C ASN A 242 -3.00 -0.24 7.95
N VAL A 243 -2.22 -0.76 8.90
CA VAL A 243 -1.02 -0.07 9.39
C VAL A 243 0.20 -0.92 9.03
N LEU A 244 1.18 -0.30 8.37
CA LEU A 244 2.47 -0.90 8.05
C LEU A 244 3.57 -0.15 8.80
N VAL A 245 4.10 -0.79 9.84
CA VAL A 245 5.26 -0.28 10.58
C VAL A 245 6.53 -0.86 9.98
N LEU A 246 7.40 0.01 9.46
CA LEU A 246 8.71 -0.31 8.94
C LEU A 246 9.72 -0.22 10.10
N ASP A 247 9.85 -1.33 10.84
CA ASP A 247 10.62 -1.36 12.09
C ASP A 247 12.12 -1.53 11.82
N THR A 248 12.85 -0.41 11.87
CA THR A 248 14.32 -0.38 11.76
C THR A 248 15.01 -0.41 13.11
N GLU A 249 14.23 -0.42 14.19
CA GLU A 249 14.65 -0.40 15.59
C GLU A 249 15.45 0.84 16.01
N VAL A 250 15.50 1.88 15.19
CA VAL A 250 16.16 3.17 15.44
C VAL A 250 15.47 4.26 14.63
N TYR A 251 15.70 5.53 14.98
CA TYR A 251 15.27 6.65 14.13
C TYR A 251 16.27 6.80 12.99
N SER A 252 16.09 6.00 11.94
CA SER A 252 17.03 5.90 10.82
C SER A 252 17.30 7.26 10.14
N ASN A 253 16.25 8.04 9.87
CA ASN A 253 16.36 9.30 9.11
C ASN A 253 17.19 10.38 9.81
N THR A 254 17.04 10.51 11.13
CA THR A 254 17.66 11.59 11.92
C THR A 254 19.04 11.21 12.46
N GLY A 255 19.60 10.09 12.02
CA GLY A 255 20.97 9.66 12.32
C GLY A 255 21.09 8.55 13.36
N GLY A 256 20.06 7.72 13.53
CA GLY A 256 20.14 6.49 14.32
C GLY A 256 20.00 6.71 15.83
N GLN A 257 19.02 7.51 16.26
CA GLN A 257 18.63 7.65 17.65
C GLN A 257 17.91 6.40 18.15
N ALA A 258 18.10 6.08 19.43
CA ALA A 258 17.35 5.02 20.08
C ALA A 258 15.85 5.34 20.12
N SER A 259 15.03 4.32 19.83
CA SER A 259 13.57 4.34 19.94
C SER A 259 13.10 3.39 21.05
N LYS A 260 11.81 3.41 21.40
CA LYS A 260 11.24 2.34 22.24
C LYS A 260 11.27 0.97 21.55
N ALA A 261 11.45 0.93 20.23
CA ALA A 261 11.62 -0.28 19.44
C ALA A 261 13.07 -0.82 19.44
N THR A 262 14.07 -0.04 19.84
CA THR A 262 15.46 -0.51 19.96
C THR A 262 15.55 -1.71 20.93
N PRO A 263 16.27 -2.80 20.60
CA PRO A 263 16.46 -3.95 21.49
C PRO A 263 17.25 -3.62 22.76
N LEU A 264 17.18 -4.53 23.73
CA LEU A 264 18.05 -4.50 24.90
C LEU A 264 19.53 -4.56 24.45
N SER A 265 20.38 -3.76 25.07
CA SER A 265 21.83 -3.69 24.82
C SER A 265 22.25 -3.17 23.44
N ALA A 266 21.32 -2.87 22.53
CA ALA A 266 21.67 -2.26 21.25
C ALA A 266 22.20 -0.83 21.45
N VAL A 267 23.29 -0.50 20.73
CA VAL A 267 23.95 0.81 20.79
C VAL A 267 23.40 1.71 19.70
N ALA A 268 22.92 2.88 20.10
CA ALA A 268 22.39 3.91 19.21
C ALA A 268 22.66 5.30 19.81
N ARG A 269 22.40 6.39 19.08
CA ARG A 269 22.47 7.74 19.69
C ARG A 269 21.45 7.84 20.82
N PHE A 270 21.85 8.45 21.94
CA PHE A 270 21.11 8.45 23.22
C PHE A 270 21.04 7.10 23.96
N ALA A 271 21.68 6.05 23.43
CA ALA A 271 21.89 4.76 24.08
C ALA A 271 23.33 4.26 23.85
N ALA A 272 24.32 5.13 24.10
CA ALA A 272 25.73 4.85 23.80
C ALA A 272 26.31 3.66 24.59
N ALA A 273 25.83 3.46 25.82
CA ALA A 273 26.20 2.31 26.66
C ALA A 273 25.29 1.07 26.41
N GLY A 274 24.51 1.09 25.33
CA GLY A 274 23.44 0.13 25.08
C GLY A 274 22.14 0.52 25.77
N LYS A 275 21.00 0.23 25.14
CA LYS A 275 19.67 0.47 25.74
C LYS A 275 19.44 -0.46 26.94
N SER A 276 19.05 0.11 28.08
CA SER A 276 18.86 -0.61 29.35
C SER A 276 17.50 -1.32 29.48
N THR A 277 16.55 -1.00 28.62
CA THR A 277 15.18 -1.54 28.66
C THR A 277 14.90 -2.42 27.43
N PRO A 278 14.09 -3.50 27.57
CA PRO A 278 13.70 -4.32 26.44
C PRO A 278 12.92 -3.53 25.38
N LYS A 279 12.80 -4.12 24.18
CA LYS A 279 11.95 -3.59 23.10
C LYS A 279 10.50 -3.55 23.58
N LYS A 280 9.82 -2.41 23.38
CA LYS A 280 8.37 -2.30 23.58
C LYS A 280 7.68 -3.27 22.61
N ASP A 281 6.74 -4.08 23.06
CA ASP A 281 6.00 -5.01 22.19
C ASP A 281 4.67 -4.37 21.73
N LEU A 282 4.72 -3.65 20.62
CA LEU A 282 3.54 -3.02 20.01
C LEU A 282 2.52 -4.08 19.53
N ALA A 283 3.00 -5.24 19.08
CA ALA A 283 2.13 -6.31 18.59
C ALA A 283 1.26 -6.87 19.72
N LEU A 284 1.84 -7.13 20.89
CA LEU A 284 1.08 -7.57 22.07
C LEU A 284 0.06 -6.52 22.54
N GLN A 285 0.40 -5.22 22.48
CA GLN A 285 -0.54 -4.15 22.80
C GLN A 285 -1.74 -4.16 21.85
N ALA A 286 -1.50 -4.28 20.55
CA ALA A 286 -2.57 -4.34 19.55
C ALA A 286 -3.44 -5.61 19.69
N ILE A 287 -2.84 -6.78 20.00
CA ILE A 287 -3.57 -8.04 20.23
C ILE A 287 -4.53 -7.92 21.43
N ALA A 288 -4.19 -7.12 22.45
CA ALA A 288 -5.01 -6.96 23.65
C ALA A 288 -6.41 -6.39 23.37
N TYR A 289 -6.61 -5.67 22.25
CA TYR A 289 -7.94 -5.22 21.81
C TYR A 289 -8.87 -6.36 21.36
N GLY A 290 -8.31 -7.50 20.92
CA GLY A 290 -9.05 -8.68 20.49
C GLY A 290 -9.74 -8.60 19.13
N ASN A 291 -9.91 -7.42 18.55
CA ASN A 291 -10.51 -7.18 17.23
C ASN A 291 -9.52 -6.63 16.18
N VAL A 292 -8.24 -6.49 16.52
CA VAL A 292 -7.18 -5.99 15.64
C VAL A 292 -6.41 -7.18 15.06
N TYR A 293 -6.29 -7.25 13.73
CA TYR A 293 -5.41 -8.21 13.08
C TYR A 293 -3.95 -7.74 13.21
N VAL A 294 -3.08 -8.63 13.68
CA VAL A 294 -1.66 -8.33 13.90
C VAL A 294 -0.81 -9.41 13.26
N ALA A 295 0.19 -9.00 12.47
CA ALA A 295 1.19 -9.89 11.90
C ALA A 295 2.57 -9.24 11.99
N ARG A 296 3.58 -10.02 12.38
CA ARG A 296 5.00 -9.64 12.26
C ARG A 296 5.57 -10.37 11.06
N VAL A 297 6.27 -9.64 10.21
CA VAL A 297 6.80 -10.15 8.94
C VAL A 297 8.26 -9.79 8.80
N ALA A 298 9.01 -10.65 8.13
CA ALA A 298 10.38 -10.39 7.72
C ALA A 298 10.57 -10.98 6.33
N MET A 299 10.60 -10.13 5.30
CA MET A 299 10.59 -10.56 3.91
C MET A 299 11.80 -11.43 3.55
N GLY A 300 12.96 -11.16 4.15
CA GLY A 300 14.17 -11.96 3.98
C GLY A 300 14.12 -13.33 4.66
N ALA A 301 13.26 -13.52 5.66
CA ALA A 301 13.09 -14.80 6.35
C ALA A 301 12.01 -15.67 5.68
N ASP A 302 10.84 -15.08 5.40
CA ASP A 302 9.76 -15.77 4.71
C ASP A 302 8.93 -14.78 3.85
N PRO A 303 9.20 -14.74 2.53
CA PRO A 303 8.47 -13.86 1.62
C PRO A 303 7.02 -14.34 1.38
N GLU A 304 6.73 -15.64 1.49
CA GLU A 304 5.37 -16.17 1.34
C GLU A 304 4.50 -15.79 2.55
N HIS A 305 5.03 -15.88 3.77
CA HIS A 305 4.38 -15.38 4.97
C HIS A 305 4.11 -13.88 4.88
N THR A 306 5.10 -13.10 4.40
CA THR A 306 4.95 -11.65 4.21
C THR A 306 3.81 -11.33 3.23
N LEU A 307 3.78 -12.00 2.08
CA LEU A 307 2.70 -11.86 1.09
C LEU A 307 1.33 -12.24 1.67
N ARG A 308 1.25 -13.37 2.38
CA ARG A 308 0.02 -13.83 3.02
C ARG A 308 -0.49 -12.82 4.05
N ALA A 309 0.38 -12.35 4.92
CA ALA A 309 0.04 -11.39 5.97
C ALA A 309 -0.50 -10.08 5.40
N MET A 310 0.12 -9.52 4.35
CA MET A 310 -0.38 -8.29 3.70
C MET A 310 -1.73 -8.50 3.02
N ARG A 311 -1.98 -9.68 2.43
CA ARG A 311 -3.27 -10.02 1.81
C ARG A 311 -4.37 -10.25 2.86
N GLU A 312 -4.03 -10.86 3.99
CA GLU A 312 -4.95 -11.16 5.10
C GLU A 312 -5.32 -9.91 5.88
N ALA A 313 -4.39 -8.98 6.12
CA ALA A 313 -4.67 -7.70 6.76
C ALA A 313 -5.85 -6.96 6.09
N ARG A 314 -5.89 -6.99 4.75
CA ARG A 314 -7.00 -6.44 3.95
C ARG A 314 -8.32 -7.22 4.11
N ARG A 315 -8.26 -8.53 4.32
CA ARG A 315 -9.47 -9.40 4.36
C ARG A 315 -10.25 -9.27 5.65
N THR A 316 -9.62 -8.83 6.74
CA THR A 316 -10.25 -8.52 8.02
C THR A 316 -11.07 -7.24 7.94
N THR A 317 -12.10 -7.24 7.09
CA THR A 317 -13.28 -6.42 7.38
C THR A 317 -13.89 -7.06 8.62
N ALA A 318 -13.99 -6.30 9.71
CA ALA A 318 -14.50 -6.75 10.99
C ALA A 318 -15.67 -7.73 10.79
N ARG A 319 -15.49 -8.98 11.22
CA ARG A 319 -16.61 -9.91 11.39
C ARG A 319 -17.53 -9.30 12.45
N ARG A 320 -18.53 -8.54 12.03
CA ARG A 320 -19.76 -8.26 12.76
C ARG A 320 -20.90 -8.25 11.75
#